data_AF-A0A7V1BSP7-F1
#
_entry.id   AF-A0A7V1BSP7-F1
#
_cell.length_a   1.000
_cell.length_b   1.000
_cell.length_c   1.000
_cell.angle_alpha   90.00
_cell.angle_beta   90.00
_cell.angle_gamma   90.00
#
_symmetry.space_group_name_H-M   'P 1'
#
loop_
_entity.id
_entity.type
_entity.pdbx_description
1 polymer ?
#
loop_
_entity_poly.entity_id
_entity_poly.type
_entity_poly.pdbx_seq_one_letter_code
_entity_poly.pdbx_strand_id
1 'polypeptide(L)'
;MALQTIKGGLWIPEYLNRAITSPLSPKLLDTAGYKFAAIFKVPKTGTISKVGFRVGNVTTPETLKVGLQTLSGGDPTGTAYGGMVAGTQATPAANTYYTVPLGTPATATVNDTVAVVIEFDSAVGNLEIDYLSTNAQGFPYIDYYTGAWVKDDNIPAISLEYSDGSYENTGMFPISNVSTFKFNNTDTPDERALRFSLPFPGRIAGFWVGIDNNRTGAFDIVLYEGTTAKATVSFAAIEYSSVDMEICFGVFDTPFEYTKNTEYFLAVKPTSATDIGLREITILSAAIMDSFPGGTNFYLGTRTDAGSWSTDTLKRPFMGVFIDQLDDGVGGAGGMIVHPGMDGGMRG
;
A
#
# COMPACT_ATOMS: atom_id res chain seq x y z
N MET A 1 0.67 30.86 -1.67
CA MET A 1 -0.71 31.15 -1.23
C MET A 1 -0.79 30.76 0.25
N ALA A 2 -1.76 31.26 1.01
CA ALA A 2 -1.86 30.86 2.42
C ALA A 2 -2.38 29.42 2.50
N LEU A 3 -1.70 28.56 3.26
CA LEU A 3 -2.17 27.19 3.47
C LEU A 3 -3.46 27.19 4.30
N GLN A 4 -4.42 26.36 3.92
CA GLN A 4 -5.68 26.16 4.64
C GLN A 4 -5.53 25.04 5.66
N THR A 5 -6.06 25.26 6.87
CA THR A 5 -6.06 24.25 7.93
C THR A 5 -7.06 23.14 7.65
N ILE A 6 -6.60 21.89 7.75
CA ILE A 6 -7.41 20.69 7.68
C ILE A 6 -7.83 20.33 9.11
N LYS A 7 -9.12 20.46 9.44
CA LYS A 7 -9.62 20.07 10.78
C LYS A 7 -9.47 18.56 10.96
N GLY A 8 -8.67 18.15 11.94
CA GLY A 8 -8.34 16.74 12.18
C GLY A 8 -7.18 16.20 11.34
N GLY A 9 -6.68 16.98 10.38
CA GLY A 9 -5.59 16.61 9.47
C GLY A 9 -5.88 15.42 8.56
N LEU A 10 -4.84 14.95 7.89
CA LEU A 10 -4.87 13.86 6.92
C LEU A 10 -3.61 13.00 7.04
N TRP A 11 -3.77 11.68 7.10
CA TRP A 11 -2.68 10.72 7.08
C TRP A 11 -2.36 10.28 5.65
N ILE A 12 -1.10 10.38 5.22
CA ILE A 12 -0.65 9.91 3.89
C ILE A 12 0.65 9.08 3.95
N PRO A 13 0.65 7.82 3.46
CA PRO A 13 -0.54 7.04 3.20
C PRO A 13 -1.34 6.86 4.51
N GLU A 14 -2.61 6.49 4.39
CA GLU A 14 -3.40 6.12 5.56
C GLU A 14 -2.73 4.93 6.28
N TYR A 15 -2.80 4.92 7.61
CA TYR A 15 -2.29 3.79 8.38
C TYR A 15 -3.29 2.64 8.33
N LEU A 16 -2.80 1.43 8.06
CA LEU A 16 -3.63 0.23 8.04
C LEU A 16 -3.70 -0.33 9.46
N ASN A 17 -4.73 0.05 10.22
CA ASN A 17 -4.87 -0.25 11.65
C ASN A 17 -4.71 -1.74 12.03
N ARG A 18 -4.91 -2.68 11.08
CA ARG A 18 -4.68 -4.13 11.31
C ARG A 18 -3.75 -4.83 10.31
N ALA A 19 -3.55 -4.30 9.10
CA ALA A 19 -2.78 -5.01 8.07
C ALA A 19 -1.27 -5.08 8.38
N ILE A 20 -0.77 -4.25 9.30
CA ILE A 20 0.67 -4.14 9.59
C ILE A 20 1.21 -5.40 10.29
N THR A 21 0.39 -6.08 11.09
CA THR A 21 0.78 -7.29 11.82
C THR A 21 0.47 -8.58 11.08
N SER A 22 -0.52 -8.55 10.17
CA SER A 22 -0.99 -9.70 9.42
C SER A 22 0.10 -10.30 8.52
N PRO A 23 0.43 -11.60 8.67
CA PRO A 23 1.25 -12.29 7.70
C PRO A 23 0.44 -12.62 6.44
N LEU A 24 1.14 -12.99 5.37
CA LEU A 24 0.53 -13.76 4.30
C LEU A 24 0.08 -15.11 4.83
N SER A 25 -1.10 -15.57 4.41
CA SER A 25 -1.68 -16.84 4.80
C SER A 25 -2.28 -17.52 3.57
N PRO A 26 -2.23 -18.86 3.49
CA PRO A 26 -2.65 -19.57 2.29
C PRO A 26 -4.06 -20.17 2.37
N LYS A 27 -4.68 -20.39 1.20
CA LYS A 27 -5.68 -21.44 0.96
C LYS A 27 -5.05 -22.55 0.12
N LEU A 28 -5.15 -23.79 0.60
CA LEU A 28 -4.63 -24.96 -0.09
C LEU A 28 -5.54 -25.35 -1.26
N LEU A 29 -4.98 -25.54 -2.46
CA LEU A 29 -5.60 -26.19 -3.60
C LEU A 29 -4.89 -27.52 -3.81
N ASP A 30 -5.53 -28.62 -3.41
CA ASP A 30 -4.97 -29.99 -3.48
C ASP A 30 -5.94 -31.05 -4.03
N THR A 31 -7.14 -30.63 -4.41
CA THR A 31 -8.23 -31.52 -4.78
C THR A 31 -8.92 -31.03 -6.05
N ALA A 32 -9.38 -31.97 -6.89
CA ALA A 32 -10.12 -31.64 -8.10
C ALA A 32 -11.34 -30.77 -7.79
N GLY A 33 -11.48 -29.68 -8.53
CA GLY A 33 -12.61 -28.76 -8.38
C GLY A 33 -12.49 -27.77 -7.22
N TYR A 34 -11.42 -27.82 -6.40
CA TYR A 34 -11.17 -26.75 -5.44
C TYR A 34 -10.85 -25.44 -6.16
N LYS A 35 -11.37 -24.33 -5.64
CA LYS A 35 -11.19 -23.00 -6.24
C LYS A 35 -10.96 -21.94 -5.18
N PHE A 36 -10.10 -20.99 -5.51
CA PHE A 36 -9.95 -19.75 -4.78
C PHE A 36 -10.66 -18.64 -5.56
N ALA A 37 -11.36 -17.75 -4.88
CA ALA A 37 -11.93 -16.56 -5.49
C ALA A 37 -11.69 -15.31 -4.64
N ALA A 38 -11.44 -14.19 -5.32
CA ALA A 38 -11.34 -12.86 -4.73
C ALA A 38 -12.45 -11.98 -5.28
N ILE A 39 -13.35 -11.51 -4.41
CA ILE A 39 -14.53 -10.74 -4.77
C ILE A 39 -14.28 -9.27 -4.51
N PHE A 40 -14.47 -8.44 -5.52
CA PHE A 40 -14.20 -7.00 -5.46
C PHE A 40 -15.14 -6.20 -6.37
N LYS A 41 -15.07 -4.87 -6.27
CA LYS A 41 -15.73 -3.95 -7.18
C LYS A 41 -14.73 -3.38 -8.17
N VAL A 42 -15.10 -3.39 -9.44
CA VAL A 42 -14.29 -2.79 -10.50
C VAL A 42 -14.13 -1.28 -10.22
N PRO A 43 -12.89 -0.77 -10.05
CA PRO A 43 -12.65 0.61 -9.64
C PRO A 43 -12.73 1.59 -10.82
N LYS A 44 -12.58 1.11 -12.05
CA LYS A 44 -12.52 1.93 -13.26
C LYS A 44 -13.14 1.22 -14.46
N THR A 45 -13.89 1.95 -15.29
CA THR A 45 -14.35 1.43 -16.60
C THR A 45 -13.17 1.33 -17.55
N GLY A 46 -12.99 0.18 -18.20
CA GLY A 46 -11.89 -0.05 -19.13
C GLY A 46 -11.75 -1.52 -19.50
N THR A 47 -10.55 -1.92 -19.89
CA THR A 47 -10.25 -3.30 -20.28
C THR A 47 -9.24 -3.90 -19.32
N ILE A 48 -9.64 -4.89 -18.51
CA ILE A 48 -8.74 -5.63 -17.63
C ILE A 48 -8.03 -6.69 -18.48
N SER A 49 -6.70 -6.64 -18.52
CA SER A 49 -5.88 -7.47 -19.41
C SER A 49 -5.08 -8.54 -18.69
N LYS A 50 -4.70 -8.30 -17.42
CA LYS A 50 -3.95 -9.28 -16.60
C LYS A 50 -4.47 -9.32 -15.18
N VAL A 51 -4.28 -10.48 -14.55
CA VAL A 51 -4.58 -10.72 -13.13
C VAL A 51 -3.29 -11.13 -12.43
N GLY A 52 -2.93 -10.42 -11.37
CA GLY A 52 -1.82 -10.78 -10.50
C GLY A 52 -2.28 -11.52 -9.25
N PHE A 53 -1.48 -12.49 -8.81
CA PHE A 53 -1.74 -13.25 -7.58
C PHE A 53 -0.44 -13.84 -7.03
N ARG A 54 -0.45 -14.24 -5.76
CA ARG A 54 0.67 -14.91 -5.10
C ARG A 54 0.38 -16.39 -4.84
N VAL A 55 1.36 -17.23 -5.14
CA VAL A 55 1.39 -18.65 -4.75
C VAL A 55 2.23 -18.81 -3.49
N GLY A 56 1.67 -19.52 -2.50
CA GLY A 56 2.30 -19.91 -1.24
C GLY A 56 3.22 -21.11 -1.38
N ASN A 57 3.10 -22.12 -0.52
CA ASN A 57 3.81 -23.38 -0.66
C ASN A 57 3.37 -24.13 -1.93
N VAL A 58 4.30 -24.87 -2.54
CA VAL A 58 4.02 -25.75 -3.69
C VAL A 58 4.75 -27.06 -3.46
N THR A 59 4.00 -28.16 -3.33
CA THR A 59 4.58 -29.50 -3.22
C THR A 59 4.46 -30.28 -4.52
N THR A 60 3.40 -30.03 -5.30
CA THR A 60 3.21 -30.59 -6.65
C THR A 60 2.69 -29.48 -7.57
N PRO A 61 3.55 -28.87 -8.40
CA PRO A 61 3.12 -27.77 -9.28
C PRO A 61 2.22 -28.30 -10.39
N GLU A 62 1.11 -27.62 -10.64
CA GLU A 62 0.23 -27.88 -11.78
C GLU A 62 -0.27 -26.59 -12.41
N THR A 63 -0.70 -26.68 -13.67
CA THR A 63 -1.17 -25.51 -14.41
C THR A 63 -2.43 -24.93 -13.76
N LEU A 64 -2.37 -23.65 -13.43
CA LEU A 64 -3.52 -22.90 -12.92
C LEU A 64 -4.21 -22.16 -14.07
N LYS A 65 -5.53 -22.12 -14.01
CA LYS A 65 -6.40 -21.27 -14.82
C LYS A 65 -6.85 -20.08 -13.98
N VAL A 66 -6.76 -18.88 -14.56
CA VAL A 66 -7.07 -17.61 -13.89
C VAL A 66 -8.02 -16.80 -14.74
N GLY A 67 -9.18 -16.42 -14.21
CA GLY A 67 -10.17 -15.66 -14.96
C GLY A 67 -11.07 -14.79 -14.08
N LEU A 68 -11.91 -13.98 -14.74
CA LEU A 68 -12.91 -13.13 -14.08
C LEU A 68 -14.31 -13.71 -14.28
N GLN A 69 -15.09 -13.85 -13.21
CA GLN A 69 -16.43 -14.41 -13.25
C GLN A 69 -17.50 -13.45 -12.71
N THR A 70 -18.72 -13.56 -13.25
CA THR A 70 -19.90 -12.90 -12.70
C THR A 70 -20.33 -13.54 -11.38
N LEU A 71 -21.06 -12.78 -10.56
CA LEU A 71 -21.52 -13.22 -9.24
C LEU A 71 -23.04 -13.45 -9.19
N SER A 72 -23.47 -14.35 -8.30
CA SER A 72 -24.87 -14.52 -7.88
C SER A 72 -24.89 -14.88 -6.40
N GLY A 73 -25.69 -14.18 -5.58
CA GLY A 73 -25.69 -14.39 -4.13
C GLY A 73 -24.36 -14.05 -3.42
N GLY A 74 -23.48 -13.30 -4.10
CA GLY A 74 -22.13 -13.00 -3.63
C GLY A 74 -21.07 -14.04 -4.01
N ASP A 75 -21.47 -15.15 -4.64
CA ASP A 75 -20.54 -16.24 -5.00
C ASP A 75 -20.28 -16.28 -6.52
N PRO A 76 -19.11 -16.75 -6.98
CA PRO A 76 -18.82 -16.93 -8.39
C PRO A 76 -19.76 -17.93 -9.08
N THR A 77 -20.27 -17.54 -10.25
CA THR A 77 -21.26 -18.32 -11.02
C THR A 77 -20.67 -19.32 -12.01
N GLY A 78 -19.35 -19.29 -12.26
CA GLY A 78 -18.72 -20.01 -13.37
C GLY A 78 -18.86 -19.33 -14.73
N THR A 79 -19.64 -18.24 -14.84
CA THR A 79 -19.82 -17.50 -16.09
C THR A 79 -18.75 -16.42 -16.23
N ALA A 80 -18.12 -16.34 -17.41
CA ALA A 80 -17.09 -15.36 -17.71
C ALA A 80 -17.63 -13.91 -17.66
N TYR A 81 -16.91 -13.03 -16.97
CA TYR A 81 -17.21 -11.60 -16.92
C TYR A 81 -16.58 -10.86 -18.11
N GLY A 82 -17.31 -9.89 -18.67
CA GLY A 82 -16.77 -8.95 -19.66
C GLY A 82 -16.27 -9.59 -20.96
N GLY A 83 -16.73 -10.80 -21.30
CA GLY A 83 -16.28 -11.56 -22.48
C GLY A 83 -14.89 -12.17 -22.36
N MET A 84 -14.34 -12.22 -21.14
CA MET A 84 -12.98 -12.70 -20.91
C MET A 84 -12.80 -14.17 -21.27
N VAL A 85 -11.58 -14.52 -21.69
CA VAL A 85 -11.09 -15.90 -21.71
C VAL A 85 -9.99 -16.00 -20.67
N ALA A 86 -10.07 -17.00 -19.80
CA ALA A 86 -9.11 -17.21 -18.73
C ALA A 86 -7.68 -17.36 -19.28
N GLY A 87 -6.71 -16.81 -18.55
CA GLY A 87 -5.29 -17.08 -18.76
C GLY A 87 -4.84 -18.33 -18.03
N THR A 88 -3.60 -18.77 -18.28
CA THR A 88 -2.98 -19.89 -17.58
C THR A 88 -1.63 -19.53 -17.00
N GLN A 89 -1.31 -20.07 -15.82
CA GLN A 89 0.02 -20.07 -15.23
C GLN A 89 0.53 -21.51 -15.20
N ALA A 90 1.47 -21.81 -16.09
CA ALA A 90 2.15 -23.11 -16.11
C ALA A 90 3.16 -23.18 -14.96
N THR A 91 3.26 -24.37 -14.34
CA THR A 91 4.31 -24.73 -13.36
C THR A 91 4.58 -23.65 -12.29
N PRO A 92 3.58 -23.29 -11.46
CA PRO A 92 3.76 -22.31 -10.39
C PRO A 92 4.83 -22.80 -9.40
N ALA A 93 5.69 -21.89 -8.98
CA ALA A 93 6.73 -22.10 -8.00
C ALA A 93 6.31 -21.54 -6.64
N ALA A 94 6.87 -22.11 -5.57
CA ALA A 94 6.58 -21.66 -4.22
C ALA A 94 6.98 -20.20 -4.01
N ASN A 95 6.22 -19.49 -3.17
CA ASN A 95 6.49 -18.12 -2.74
C ASN A 95 6.68 -17.11 -3.87
N THR A 96 5.95 -17.29 -4.97
CA THR A 96 6.13 -16.49 -6.19
C THR A 96 4.85 -15.71 -6.51
N TYR A 97 5.02 -14.43 -6.84
CA TYR A 97 3.94 -13.59 -7.37
C TYR A 97 3.94 -13.68 -8.90
N TYR A 98 2.77 -13.90 -9.48
CA TYR A 98 2.56 -14.00 -10.92
C TYR A 98 1.70 -12.86 -11.43
N THR A 99 1.83 -12.55 -12.71
CA THR A 99 0.91 -11.66 -13.44
C THR A 99 0.53 -12.37 -14.73
N VAL A 100 -0.68 -12.89 -14.78
CA VAL A 100 -1.16 -13.76 -15.85
C VAL A 100 -2.00 -12.95 -16.83
N PRO A 101 -1.63 -12.89 -18.12
CA PRO A 101 -2.48 -12.29 -19.14
C PRO A 101 -3.72 -13.15 -19.36
N LEU A 102 -4.88 -12.50 -19.45
CA LEU A 102 -6.10 -13.17 -19.87
C LEU A 102 -5.99 -13.53 -21.36
N GLY A 103 -6.48 -14.72 -21.74
CA GLY A 103 -6.51 -15.14 -23.15
C GLY A 103 -7.36 -14.20 -24.02
N THR A 104 -8.37 -13.57 -23.43
CA THR A 104 -9.08 -12.42 -23.98
C THR A 104 -9.35 -11.46 -22.83
N PRO A 105 -8.93 -10.18 -22.93
CA PRO A 105 -9.19 -9.19 -21.89
C PRO A 105 -10.68 -9.00 -21.58
N ALA A 106 -10.99 -8.65 -20.34
CA ALA A 106 -12.36 -8.39 -19.90
C ALA A 106 -12.74 -6.93 -20.11
N THR A 107 -13.88 -6.67 -20.77
CA THR A 107 -14.50 -5.34 -20.75
C THR A 107 -15.14 -5.12 -19.38
N ALA A 108 -14.67 -4.11 -18.65
CA ALA A 108 -15.07 -3.86 -17.28
C ALA A 108 -15.79 -2.52 -17.14
N THR A 109 -16.88 -2.50 -16.36
CA THR A 109 -17.59 -1.27 -15.99
C THR A 109 -17.34 -0.96 -14.53
N VAL A 110 -17.07 0.31 -14.21
CA VAL A 110 -16.93 0.76 -12.82
C VAL A 110 -18.13 0.33 -11.97
N ASN A 111 -17.87 -0.07 -10.73
CA ASN A 111 -18.83 -0.58 -9.75
C ASN A 111 -19.47 -1.95 -10.03
N ASP A 112 -19.14 -2.63 -11.14
CA ASP A 112 -19.52 -4.03 -11.29
C ASP A 112 -18.84 -4.87 -10.19
N THR A 113 -19.60 -5.75 -9.55
CA THR A 113 -19.06 -6.71 -8.56
C THR A 113 -18.69 -7.99 -9.28
N VAL A 114 -17.42 -8.37 -9.20
CA VAL A 114 -16.84 -9.49 -9.96
C VAL A 114 -15.93 -10.33 -9.07
N ALA A 115 -15.66 -11.57 -9.49
CA ALA A 115 -14.65 -12.41 -8.85
C ALA A 115 -13.47 -12.67 -9.79
N VAL A 116 -12.24 -12.53 -9.29
CA VAL A 116 -11.13 -13.33 -9.83
C VAL A 116 -11.31 -14.75 -9.32
N VAL A 117 -11.21 -15.75 -10.18
CA VAL A 117 -11.24 -17.18 -9.82
C VAL A 117 -9.97 -17.86 -10.31
N ILE A 118 -9.35 -18.61 -9.40
CA ILE A 118 -8.14 -19.40 -9.62
C ILE A 118 -8.45 -20.86 -9.31
N GLU A 119 -8.21 -21.74 -10.28
CA GLU A 119 -8.44 -23.17 -10.17
C GLU A 119 -7.39 -23.95 -11.00
N PHE A 120 -7.28 -25.25 -10.79
CA PHE A 120 -6.49 -26.10 -11.69
C PHE A 120 -7.12 -26.15 -13.08
N ASP A 121 -6.31 -26.06 -14.13
CA ASP A 121 -6.81 -26.07 -15.52
C ASP A 121 -7.30 -27.45 -15.96
N SER A 122 -6.59 -28.51 -15.57
CA SER A 122 -6.97 -29.90 -15.90
C SER A 122 -6.51 -30.93 -14.85
N ALA A 123 -5.20 -31.03 -14.63
CA ALA A 123 -4.62 -31.92 -13.62
C ALA A 123 -4.60 -31.26 -12.23
N VAL A 124 -4.69 -32.08 -11.18
CA VAL A 124 -4.68 -31.62 -9.78
C VAL A 124 -3.26 -31.63 -9.25
N GLY A 125 -2.81 -30.47 -8.78
CA GLY A 125 -1.55 -30.32 -8.05
C GLY A 125 -1.76 -30.26 -6.55
N ASN A 126 -0.76 -29.70 -5.86
CA ASN A 126 -0.83 -29.35 -4.45
C ASN A 126 -0.03 -28.07 -4.23
N LEU A 127 -0.77 -26.97 -4.11
CA LEU A 127 -0.24 -25.63 -3.96
C LEU A 127 -1.16 -24.73 -3.16
N GLU A 128 -0.64 -23.60 -2.73
CA GLU A 128 -1.37 -22.62 -1.95
C GLU A 128 -1.58 -21.31 -2.71
N ILE A 129 -2.75 -20.69 -2.56
CA ILE A 129 -3.01 -19.32 -2.99
C ILE A 129 -3.03 -18.41 -1.78
N ASP A 130 -2.19 -17.39 -1.81
CA ASP A 130 -1.98 -16.51 -0.66
C ASP A 130 -2.96 -15.34 -0.62
N TYR A 131 -3.22 -14.92 0.61
CA TYR A 131 -3.98 -13.72 0.97
C TYR A 131 -3.34 -13.07 2.20
N LEU A 132 -3.74 -11.84 2.51
CA LEU A 132 -3.37 -11.21 3.77
C LEU A 132 -4.42 -11.57 4.83
N SER A 133 -3.99 -12.22 5.92
CA SER A 133 -4.95 -12.67 6.94
C SER A 133 -5.44 -11.50 7.79
N THR A 134 -6.73 -11.17 7.70
CA THR A 134 -7.35 -10.14 8.53
C THR A 134 -8.74 -10.60 8.96
N ASN A 135 -9.03 -10.61 10.27
CA ASN A 135 -10.39 -10.88 10.77
C ASN A 135 -11.20 -9.57 10.88
N ALA A 136 -11.15 -8.70 9.86
CA ALA A 136 -11.71 -7.34 9.94
C ALA A 136 -12.06 -6.70 8.60
N GLN A 137 -12.01 -7.41 7.48
CA GLN A 137 -12.38 -6.83 6.19
C GLN A 137 -13.68 -7.42 5.66
N GLY A 138 -14.73 -6.59 5.57
CA GLY A 138 -16.00 -7.01 4.99
C GLY A 138 -16.02 -7.02 3.46
N PHE A 139 -15.18 -6.21 2.82
CA PHE A 139 -15.06 -6.11 1.36
C PHE A 139 -13.78 -5.36 0.96
N PRO A 140 -13.06 -5.75 -0.13
CA PRO A 140 -13.20 -7.02 -0.85
C PRO A 140 -12.93 -8.23 0.07
N TYR A 141 -13.39 -9.41 -0.32
CA TYR A 141 -13.29 -10.64 0.47
C TYR A 141 -12.88 -11.83 -0.39
N ILE A 142 -12.68 -12.99 0.25
CA ILE A 142 -12.32 -14.25 -0.42
C ILE A 142 -13.47 -15.24 -0.31
N ASP A 143 -13.69 -16.01 -1.36
CA ASP A 143 -14.48 -17.24 -1.31
C ASP A 143 -13.59 -18.45 -1.61
N TYR A 144 -13.86 -19.56 -0.93
CA TYR A 144 -13.14 -20.81 -1.12
C TYR A 144 -14.13 -21.94 -1.40
N TYR A 145 -13.93 -22.65 -2.51
CA TYR A 145 -14.81 -23.75 -2.93
C TYR A 145 -14.18 -25.11 -2.61
N THR A 146 -14.86 -25.91 -1.78
CA THR A 146 -14.50 -27.33 -1.49
C THR A 146 -15.65 -28.30 -1.74
N GLY A 147 -16.61 -27.89 -2.56
CA GLY A 147 -17.90 -28.55 -2.77
C GLY A 147 -19.08 -27.59 -2.64
N ALA A 148 -18.87 -26.49 -1.91
CA ALA A 148 -19.68 -25.28 -1.89
C ALA A 148 -18.77 -24.08 -1.61
N TRP A 149 -19.20 -22.87 -2.01
CA TRP A 149 -18.50 -21.64 -1.68
C TRP A 149 -18.64 -21.31 -0.20
N VAL A 150 -17.52 -20.99 0.44
CA VAL A 150 -17.47 -20.51 1.82
C VAL A 150 -16.75 -19.17 1.84
N LYS A 151 -17.43 -18.15 2.37
CA LYS A 151 -16.92 -16.79 2.54
C LYS A 151 -15.86 -16.71 3.63
N ASP A 152 -14.90 -15.84 3.40
CA ASP A 152 -13.79 -15.56 4.32
C ASP A 152 -13.46 -14.05 4.28
N ASP A 153 -13.29 -13.43 5.45
CA ASP A 153 -13.14 -11.99 5.66
C ASP A 153 -11.68 -11.48 5.52
N ASN A 154 -10.86 -12.30 4.86
CA ASN A 154 -9.45 -12.04 4.57
C ASN A 154 -9.25 -11.18 3.30
N ILE A 155 -8.12 -10.48 3.20
CA ILE A 155 -7.83 -9.56 2.07
C ILE A 155 -7.12 -10.32 0.93
N PRO A 156 -7.67 -10.36 -0.28
CA PRO A 156 -7.01 -11.01 -1.41
C PRO A 156 -5.65 -10.37 -1.77
N ALA A 157 -4.63 -11.20 -2.06
CA ALA A 157 -3.34 -10.74 -2.58
C ALA A 157 -3.35 -10.62 -4.11
N ILE A 158 -4.33 -9.88 -4.66
CA ILE A 158 -4.64 -9.83 -6.10
C ILE A 158 -4.43 -8.43 -6.67
N SER A 159 -3.86 -8.35 -7.87
CA SER A 159 -3.78 -7.12 -8.69
C SER A 159 -4.53 -7.26 -10.01
N LEU A 160 -4.91 -6.14 -10.60
CA LEU A 160 -5.54 -6.06 -11.91
C LEU A 160 -4.78 -5.05 -12.76
N GLU A 161 -4.26 -5.50 -13.89
CA GLU A 161 -3.61 -4.61 -14.87
C GLU A 161 -4.59 -4.35 -16.01
N TYR A 162 -4.90 -3.08 -16.24
CA TYR A 162 -5.69 -2.64 -17.40
C TYR A 162 -4.81 -2.63 -18.67
N SER A 163 -5.44 -2.65 -19.85
CA SER A 163 -4.72 -2.65 -21.13
C SER A 163 -3.88 -1.39 -21.37
N ASP A 164 -4.13 -0.31 -20.63
CA ASP A 164 -3.33 0.92 -20.61
C ASP A 164 -2.10 0.83 -19.68
N GLY A 165 -1.87 -0.33 -19.04
CA GLY A 165 -0.77 -0.57 -18.11
C GLY A 165 -1.01 -0.07 -16.68
N SER A 166 -2.17 0.53 -16.42
CA SER A 166 -2.51 1.05 -15.09
C SER A 166 -2.95 -0.05 -14.12
N TYR A 167 -2.69 0.22 -12.85
CA TYR A 167 -3.17 -0.54 -11.71
C TYR A 167 -4.03 0.39 -10.85
N GLU A 168 -5.18 -0.10 -10.41
CA GLU A 168 -6.11 0.68 -9.60
C GLU A 168 -6.16 0.13 -8.18
N ASN A 169 -6.49 0.99 -7.21
CA ASN A 169 -6.76 0.55 -5.85
C ASN A 169 -8.16 -0.09 -5.79
N THR A 170 -8.20 -1.36 -5.42
CA THR A 170 -9.42 -2.18 -5.32
C THR A 170 -9.78 -2.53 -3.87
N GLY A 171 -9.02 -2.05 -2.89
CA GLY A 171 -9.06 -2.52 -1.51
C GLY A 171 -8.44 -3.91 -1.30
N MET A 172 -7.90 -4.53 -2.35
CA MET A 172 -7.07 -5.75 -2.28
C MET A 172 -5.61 -5.37 -1.93
N PHE A 173 -4.78 -6.36 -1.61
CA PHE A 173 -3.42 -6.13 -1.13
C PHE A 173 -2.37 -6.88 -1.99
N PRO A 174 -2.06 -6.39 -3.21
CA PRO A 174 -1.22 -7.10 -4.18
C PRO A 174 0.28 -7.07 -3.81
N ILE A 175 0.66 -7.87 -2.83
CA ILE A 175 2.04 -7.98 -2.35
C ILE A 175 2.66 -9.33 -2.72
N SER A 176 3.95 -9.32 -3.05
CA SER A 176 4.76 -10.54 -3.21
C SER A 176 5.37 -11.01 -1.90
N ASN A 177 5.57 -10.09 -0.95
CA ASN A 177 6.05 -10.41 0.38
C ASN A 177 5.65 -9.33 1.37
N VAL A 178 5.56 -9.71 2.64
CA VAL A 178 5.53 -8.78 3.76
C VAL A 178 6.52 -9.28 4.81
N SER A 179 7.42 -8.40 5.25
CA SER A 179 8.49 -8.78 6.17
C SER A 179 8.83 -7.68 7.16
N THR A 180 9.36 -8.07 8.31
CA THR A 180 10.03 -7.15 9.24
C THR A 180 11.52 -7.16 8.93
N PHE A 181 12.06 -6.02 8.54
CA PHE A 181 13.50 -5.83 8.36
C PHE A 181 14.12 -5.37 9.67
N LYS A 182 15.01 -6.18 10.25
CA LYS A 182 15.75 -5.84 11.47
C LYS A 182 17.04 -5.11 11.13
N PHE A 183 17.30 -4.00 11.82
CA PHE A 183 18.50 -3.18 11.62
C PHE A 183 18.81 -2.32 12.84
N ASN A 184 20.06 -1.89 12.96
CA ASN A 184 20.57 -1.02 14.01
C ASN A 184 21.55 0.02 13.44
N ASN A 185 22.17 0.83 14.31
CA ASN A 185 23.07 1.93 13.92
C ASN A 185 24.47 1.48 13.44
N THR A 186 24.75 0.18 13.37
CA THR A 186 26.00 -0.39 12.86
C THR A 186 25.83 -1.11 11.53
N ASP A 187 24.60 -1.22 11.03
CA ASP A 187 24.30 -1.88 9.75
C ASP A 187 24.59 -0.98 8.54
N THR A 188 24.49 -1.56 7.36
CA THR A 188 24.61 -0.84 6.08
C THR A 188 23.54 -1.38 5.14
N PRO A 189 22.46 -0.63 4.86
CA PRO A 189 22.11 0.70 5.36
C PRO A 189 21.63 0.72 6.83
N ASP A 190 21.94 1.81 7.56
CA ASP A 190 21.52 2.06 8.94
C ASP A 190 20.31 3.00 9.05
N GLU A 191 19.87 3.62 7.95
CA GLU A 191 18.66 4.43 7.89
C GLU A 191 17.70 3.89 6.83
N ARG A 192 16.42 3.77 7.21
CA ARG A 192 15.35 3.31 6.33
C ARG A 192 14.19 4.28 6.38
N ALA A 193 13.67 4.66 5.23
CA ALA A 193 12.73 5.76 5.11
C ALA A 193 11.60 5.45 4.13
N LEU A 194 10.46 6.08 4.35
CA LEU A 194 9.51 6.32 3.27
C LEU A 194 10.04 7.48 2.45
N ARG A 195 10.46 7.20 1.22
CA ARG A 195 10.63 8.20 0.18
C ARG A 195 9.26 8.57 -0.36
N PHE A 196 8.94 9.86 -0.38
CA PHE A 196 7.67 10.34 -0.90
C PHE A 196 7.76 11.65 -1.67
N SER A 197 6.76 11.89 -2.52
CA SER A 197 6.47 13.20 -3.10
C SER A 197 4.95 13.41 -3.17
N LEU A 198 4.51 14.64 -2.94
CA LEU A 198 3.08 14.99 -2.89
C LEU A 198 2.74 15.98 -4.00
N PRO A 199 1.59 15.84 -4.70
CA PRO A 199 1.27 16.66 -5.87
C PRO A 199 0.71 18.05 -5.54
N PHE A 200 0.69 18.43 -4.26
CA PHE A 200 0.20 19.70 -3.75
C PHE A 200 1.15 20.25 -2.68
N PRO A 201 1.25 21.57 -2.48
CA PRO A 201 1.95 22.14 -1.34
C PRO A 201 1.16 21.93 -0.05
N GLY A 202 1.84 21.83 1.08
CA GLY A 202 1.18 21.70 2.37
C GLY A 202 2.15 21.76 3.54
N ARG A 203 1.69 21.31 4.71
CA ARG A 203 2.47 21.25 5.93
C ARG A 203 2.39 19.89 6.60
N ILE A 204 3.54 19.30 6.89
CA ILE A 204 3.68 18.05 7.65
C ILE A 204 3.84 18.42 9.12
N ALA A 205 2.96 17.91 9.97
CA ALA A 205 2.97 18.17 11.41
C ALA A 205 3.29 16.92 12.25
N GLY A 206 3.30 15.73 11.66
CA GLY A 206 3.55 14.49 12.40
C GLY A 206 3.70 13.28 11.50
N PHE A 207 3.65 12.09 12.11
CA PHE A 207 3.89 10.83 11.43
C PHE A 207 3.24 9.65 12.14
N TRP A 208 3.16 8.54 11.40
CA TRP A 208 2.95 7.20 11.94
C TRP A 208 4.01 6.25 11.36
N VAL A 209 4.45 5.26 12.15
CA VAL A 209 5.43 4.24 11.73
C VAL A 209 5.04 2.90 12.33
N GLY A 210 5.00 1.85 11.49
CA GLY A 210 4.92 0.45 11.91
C GLY A 210 6.30 -0.07 12.29
N ILE A 211 6.60 -0.10 13.60
CA ILE A 211 7.90 -0.47 14.15
C ILE A 211 7.76 -1.63 15.13
N ASP A 212 8.79 -2.46 15.23
CA ASP A 212 8.99 -3.43 16.29
C ASP A 212 10.29 -3.04 16.99
N ASN A 213 10.21 -2.59 18.24
CA ASN A 213 11.38 -2.19 19.01
C ASN A 213 11.70 -3.19 20.14
N ASN A 214 10.77 -4.08 20.45
CA ASN A 214 10.81 -4.96 21.62
C ASN A 214 11.21 -4.24 22.94
N ARG A 215 10.94 -2.93 23.05
CA ARG A 215 11.31 -2.05 24.19
C ARG A 215 12.81 -1.97 24.49
N THR A 216 13.67 -2.17 23.49
CA THR A 216 15.12 -2.32 23.71
C THR A 216 16.00 -1.42 22.86
N GLY A 217 15.54 -1.01 21.68
CA GLY A 217 16.26 -0.08 20.81
C GLY A 217 15.88 1.37 21.06
N ALA A 218 16.82 2.31 20.97
CA ALA A 218 16.48 3.73 20.84
C ALA A 218 16.51 4.10 19.34
N PHE A 219 15.64 5.02 18.92
CA PHE A 219 15.56 5.44 17.52
C PHE A 219 15.05 6.87 17.39
N ASP A 220 15.39 7.49 16.27
CA ASP A 220 14.86 8.77 15.83
C ASP A 220 13.93 8.57 14.64
N ILE A 221 12.89 9.40 14.58
CA ILE A 221 12.10 9.64 13.38
C ILE A 221 12.50 10.99 12.82
N VAL A 222 13.02 11.01 11.60
CA VAL A 222 13.59 12.22 10.99
C VAL A 222 12.94 12.49 9.63
N LEU A 223 12.40 13.70 9.45
CA LEU A 223 11.93 14.19 8.17
C LEU A 223 13.07 14.90 7.44
N TYR A 224 13.36 14.49 6.21
CA TYR A 224 14.38 15.09 5.35
C TYR A 224 13.80 15.71 4.08
N GLU A 225 14.47 16.74 3.59
CA GLU A 225 14.43 17.22 2.20
C GLU A 225 15.81 16.96 1.57
N GLY A 226 15.88 16.05 0.60
CA GLY A 226 17.15 15.46 0.18
C GLY A 226 17.87 14.81 1.37
N THR A 227 19.08 15.27 1.70
CA THR A 227 19.85 14.79 2.86
C THR A 227 19.75 15.70 4.09
N THR A 228 19.05 16.83 4.01
CA THR A 228 18.95 17.82 5.09
C THR A 228 17.78 17.51 6.01
N ALA A 229 18.05 17.29 7.30
CA ALA A 229 17.01 17.09 8.31
C ALA A 229 16.20 18.38 8.51
N LYS A 230 14.87 18.25 8.54
CA LYS A 230 13.91 19.34 8.72
C LYS A 230 13.19 19.26 10.07
N ALA A 231 12.95 18.04 10.55
CA ALA A 231 12.38 17.80 11.87
C ALA A 231 12.83 16.42 12.38
N THR A 232 12.98 16.28 13.69
CA THR A 232 13.38 15.05 14.37
C THR A 232 12.53 14.84 15.62
N VAL A 233 12.11 13.61 15.86
CA VAL A 233 11.57 13.15 17.16
C VAL A 233 12.38 11.95 17.61
N SER A 234 12.87 11.99 18.85
CA SER A 234 13.65 10.89 19.44
C SER A 234 12.77 10.05 20.36
N PHE A 235 12.95 8.73 20.29
CA PHE A 235 12.30 7.76 21.16
C PHE A 235 13.36 6.97 21.94
N ALA A 236 13.26 7.01 23.27
CA ALA A 236 14.00 6.12 24.13
C ALA A 236 13.39 4.71 24.11
N ALA A 237 14.22 3.69 24.33
CA ALA A 237 13.78 2.29 24.35
C ALA A 237 12.58 2.02 25.29
N ILE A 238 12.52 2.74 26.42
CA ILE A 238 11.50 2.56 27.45
C ILE A 238 10.14 3.22 27.10
N GLU A 239 10.10 4.13 26.13
CA GLU A 239 8.87 4.82 25.73
C GLU A 239 7.98 3.93 24.85
N TYR A 240 8.56 2.87 24.28
CA TYR A 240 7.83 1.90 23.49
C TYR A 240 7.24 0.81 24.37
N SER A 241 5.92 0.64 24.36
CA SER A 241 5.22 -0.30 25.24
C SER A 241 4.99 -1.68 24.63
N SER A 242 5.28 -1.92 23.35
CA SER A 242 5.01 -3.22 22.72
C SER A 242 6.23 -4.11 22.59
N VAL A 243 5.99 -5.41 22.59
CA VAL A 243 6.97 -6.45 22.24
C VAL A 243 6.77 -7.00 20.83
N ASP A 244 5.72 -6.52 20.16
CA ASP A 244 5.36 -6.87 18.79
C ASP A 244 5.38 -5.62 17.90
N MET A 245 5.16 -5.85 16.60
CA MET A 245 4.98 -4.80 15.60
C MET A 245 3.72 -3.97 15.90
N GLU A 246 3.88 -2.68 16.19
CA GLU A 246 2.76 -1.76 16.43
C GLU A 246 2.96 -0.42 15.70
N ILE A 247 1.93 0.42 15.74
CA ILE A 247 1.96 1.76 15.17
C ILE A 247 2.44 2.74 16.23
N CYS A 248 3.60 3.35 15.98
CA CYS A 248 4.06 4.51 16.72
C CYS A 248 3.56 5.79 16.03
N PHE A 249 2.98 6.72 16.81
CA PHE A 249 2.58 8.04 16.34
C PHE A 249 3.45 9.11 16.98
N GLY A 250 3.70 10.19 16.24
CA GLY A 250 4.39 11.35 16.79
C GLY A 250 4.01 12.64 16.06
N VAL A 251 4.31 13.76 16.73
CA VAL A 251 4.11 15.12 16.23
C VAL A 251 5.47 15.79 16.23
N PHE A 252 5.79 16.53 15.18
CA PHE A 252 7.01 17.32 15.13
C PHE A 252 6.82 18.62 15.92
N ASP A 253 7.78 18.97 16.77
CA ASP A 253 7.76 20.23 17.54
C ASP A 253 7.63 21.47 16.64
N THR A 254 8.24 21.39 15.45
CA THR A 254 8.12 22.40 14.40
C THR A 254 7.57 21.74 13.14
N PRO A 255 6.29 21.97 12.80
CA PRO A 255 5.72 21.53 11.53
C PRO A 255 6.50 22.08 10.34
N PHE A 256 6.59 21.31 9.26
CA PHE A 256 7.39 21.63 8.08
C PHE A 256 6.50 21.89 6.85
N GLU A 257 6.57 23.10 6.30
CA GLU A 257 5.94 23.41 5.01
C GLU A 257 6.75 22.81 3.86
N TYR A 258 6.09 22.02 3.02
CA TYR A 258 6.71 21.31 1.91
C TYR A 258 6.21 21.82 0.57
N THR A 259 7.05 21.65 -0.45
CA THR A 259 6.75 22.05 -1.83
C THR A 259 6.21 20.87 -2.61
N LYS A 260 5.22 21.13 -3.48
CA LYS A 260 4.67 20.11 -4.38
C LYS A 260 5.78 19.49 -5.25
N ASN A 261 5.61 18.22 -5.61
CA ASN A 261 6.50 17.47 -6.51
C ASN A 261 7.99 17.54 -6.11
N THR A 262 8.27 17.73 -4.82
CA THR A 262 9.61 17.67 -4.24
C THR A 262 9.75 16.37 -3.48
N GLU A 263 10.96 15.81 -3.48
CA GLU A 263 11.28 14.54 -2.83
C GLU A 263 11.63 14.76 -1.36
N TYR A 264 10.97 13.98 -0.50
CA TYR A 264 11.16 13.99 0.94
C TYR A 264 11.35 12.56 1.46
N PHE A 265 11.94 12.44 2.65
CA PHE A 265 12.14 11.16 3.32
C PHE A 265 11.68 11.24 4.76
N LEU A 266 10.78 10.35 5.18
CA LEU A 266 10.49 10.11 6.59
C LEU A 266 11.28 8.89 7.03
N ALA A 267 12.37 9.08 7.76
CA ALA A 267 13.31 8.03 8.12
C ALA A 267 13.12 7.54 9.55
N VAL A 268 13.32 6.24 9.74
CA VAL A 268 13.62 5.60 11.02
C VAL A 268 15.14 5.42 11.09
N LYS A 269 15.74 5.97 12.14
CA LYS A 269 17.17 5.92 12.40
C LYS A 269 17.43 5.35 13.80
N PRO A 270 17.83 4.08 13.93
CA PRO A 270 18.29 3.54 15.20
C PRO A 270 19.45 4.39 15.76
N THR A 271 19.47 4.60 17.07
CA THR A 271 20.53 5.34 17.76
C THR A 271 21.36 4.44 18.69
N SER A 272 21.04 3.15 18.74
CA SER A 272 21.79 2.13 19.47
C SER A 272 22.13 0.93 18.56
N ALA A 273 23.03 0.07 19.04
CA ALA A 273 23.42 -1.19 18.40
C ALA A 273 22.39 -2.32 18.62
N THR A 274 21.18 -1.99 19.07
CA THR A 274 20.09 -2.94 19.27
C THR A 274 19.17 -2.89 18.07
N ASP A 275 18.89 -4.05 17.49
CA ASP A 275 17.99 -4.15 16.34
C ASP A 275 16.60 -3.62 16.67
N ILE A 276 16.10 -2.78 15.77
CA ILE A 276 14.68 -2.47 15.62
C ILE A 276 14.20 -3.08 14.30
N GLY A 277 12.93 -3.47 14.26
CA GLY A 277 12.24 -3.98 13.09
C GLY A 277 11.41 -2.90 12.41
N LEU A 278 11.57 -2.72 11.11
CA LEU A 278 10.66 -1.93 10.28
C LEU A 278 9.86 -2.86 9.38
N ARG A 279 8.53 -2.72 9.37
CA ARG A 279 7.67 -3.51 8.48
C ARG A 279 7.72 -2.95 7.06
N GLU A 280 7.86 -3.83 6.08
CA GLU A 280 7.91 -3.49 4.66
C GLU A 280 7.04 -4.45 3.83
N ILE A 281 6.41 -3.91 2.78
CA ILE A 281 5.85 -4.71 1.70
C ILE A 281 6.85 -4.79 0.55
N THR A 282 6.79 -5.90 -0.19
CA THR A 282 7.42 -6.05 -1.51
C THR A 282 6.34 -6.31 -2.55
N ILE A 283 6.50 -5.73 -3.73
CA ILE A 283 5.64 -5.92 -4.90
C ILE A 283 6.46 -6.46 -6.08
N LEU A 284 5.79 -7.05 -7.09
CA LEU A 284 6.48 -7.65 -8.23
C LEU A 284 7.03 -6.61 -9.22
N SER A 285 6.33 -5.50 -9.40
CA SER A 285 6.71 -4.43 -10.32
C SER A 285 6.34 -3.07 -9.72
N ALA A 286 7.09 -2.02 -10.05
CA ALA A 286 6.82 -0.68 -9.52
C ALA A 286 5.41 -0.17 -9.89
N ALA A 287 4.85 -0.60 -11.03
CA ALA A 287 3.51 -0.20 -11.46
C ALA A 287 2.40 -0.70 -10.52
N ILE A 288 2.56 -1.86 -9.87
CA ILE A 288 1.60 -2.37 -8.86
C ILE A 288 1.49 -1.41 -7.67
N MET A 289 2.50 -0.55 -7.46
CA MET A 289 2.50 0.40 -6.36
C MET A 289 1.31 1.38 -6.45
N ASP A 290 0.77 1.63 -7.64
CA ASP A 290 -0.42 2.46 -7.88
C ASP A 290 -1.71 1.85 -7.30
N SER A 291 -1.73 0.55 -6.98
CA SER A 291 -2.82 -0.07 -6.21
C SER A 291 -2.86 0.36 -4.74
N PHE A 292 -1.84 1.05 -4.23
CA PHE A 292 -1.76 1.52 -2.84
C PHE A 292 -1.87 3.05 -2.76
N PRO A 293 -2.37 3.63 -1.65
CA PRO A 293 -2.37 5.08 -1.44
C PRO A 293 -0.99 5.70 -1.66
N GLY A 294 -0.95 6.84 -2.36
CA GLY A 294 0.30 7.49 -2.76
C GLY A 294 0.96 6.92 -4.02
N GLY A 295 0.62 5.68 -4.41
CA GLY A 295 1.06 5.08 -5.66
C GLY A 295 2.58 5.01 -5.83
N THR A 296 3.01 5.14 -7.07
CA THR A 296 4.40 5.27 -7.48
C THR A 296 5.15 6.50 -6.95
N ASN A 297 4.52 7.35 -6.13
CA ASN A 297 5.25 8.42 -5.42
C ASN A 297 5.84 7.95 -4.09
N PHE A 298 5.53 6.73 -3.62
CA PHE A 298 5.84 6.25 -2.27
C PHE A 298 6.63 4.94 -2.31
N TYR A 299 7.89 4.98 -1.90
CA TYR A 299 8.82 3.84 -1.92
C TYR A 299 9.71 3.78 -0.69
N LEU A 300 10.43 2.67 -0.54
CA LEU A 300 11.52 2.56 0.41
C LEU A 300 12.73 3.38 -0.07
N GLY A 301 13.19 4.28 0.79
CA GLY A 301 14.51 4.90 0.72
C GLY A 301 15.45 4.30 1.77
N THR A 302 16.73 4.13 1.46
CA THR A 302 17.75 3.71 2.44
C THR A 302 19.04 4.51 2.28
N ARG A 303 19.80 4.69 3.35
CA ARG A 303 21.16 5.25 3.27
C ARG A 303 22.03 4.73 4.42
N THR A 304 23.32 5.03 4.31
CA THR A 304 24.34 4.73 5.31
C THR A 304 25.01 6.01 5.77
N ASP A 305 25.16 6.23 7.07
CA ASP A 305 26.04 7.27 7.65
C ASP A 305 25.84 8.68 7.05
N ALA A 306 24.58 9.13 6.93
CA ALA A 306 24.21 10.40 6.29
C ALA A 306 24.64 10.55 4.81
N GLY A 307 24.91 9.43 4.13
CA GLY A 307 25.21 9.37 2.70
C GLY A 307 24.01 9.66 1.79
N SER A 308 24.16 9.31 0.51
CA SER A 308 23.08 9.48 -0.48
C SER A 308 21.97 8.45 -0.29
N TRP A 309 20.73 8.87 -0.53
CA TRP A 309 19.59 7.96 -0.53
C TRP A 309 19.61 7.04 -1.76
N SER A 310 19.41 5.75 -1.50
CA SER A 310 19.05 4.73 -2.49
C SER A 310 17.55 4.51 -2.43
N THR A 311 16.91 4.19 -3.57
CA THR A 311 15.47 3.89 -3.63
C THR A 311 15.25 2.47 -4.12
N ASP A 312 14.43 1.70 -3.40
CA ASP A 312 13.91 0.42 -3.86
C ASP A 312 12.45 0.60 -4.29
N THR A 313 12.23 0.66 -5.60
CA THR A 313 10.89 0.87 -6.20
C THR A 313 9.97 -0.34 -6.08
N LEU A 314 10.47 -1.46 -5.58
CA LEU A 314 9.67 -2.67 -5.36
C LEU A 314 9.27 -2.81 -3.89
N LYS A 315 9.67 -1.86 -3.02
CA LYS A 315 9.36 -1.91 -1.60
C LYS A 315 8.73 -0.62 -1.11
N ARG A 316 7.97 -0.75 -0.03
CA ARG A 316 7.43 0.37 0.73
C ARG A 316 7.39 0.03 2.22
N PRO A 317 7.93 0.88 3.11
CA PRO A 317 7.77 0.69 4.53
C PRO A 317 6.37 1.09 4.99
N PHE A 318 5.86 0.46 6.05
CA PHE A 318 4.61 0.87 6.69
C PHE A 318 4.86 2.11 7.55
N MET A 319 4.75 3.27 6.95
CA MET A 319 4.81 4.55 7.63
C MET A 319 4.14 5.63 6.77
N GLY A 320 3.89 6.79 7.35
CA GLY A 320 3.32 7.93 6.65
C GLY A 320 3.38 9.21 7.46
N VAL A 321 2.98 10.29 6.81
CA VAL A 321 3.00 11.64 7.36
C VAL A 321 1.60 12.11 7.75
N PHE A 322 1.53 12.99 8.75
CA PHE A 322 0.33 13.74 9.11
C PHE A 322 0.40 15.13 8.48
N ILE A 323 -0.58 15.45 7.64
CA ILE A 323 -0.73 16.76 6.99
C ILE A 323 -1.84 17.52 7.71
N ASP A 324 -1.54 18.73 8.20
CA ASP A 324 -2.53 19.56 8.91
C ASP A 324 -2.90 20.85 8.14
N GLN A 325 -2.14 21.19 7.09
CA GLN A 325 -2.48 22.27 6.17
C GLN A 325 -2.14 21.93 4.72
N LEU A 326 -2.93 22.43 3.77
CA LEU A 326 -2.67 22.29 2.32
C LEU A 326 -3.02 23.57 1.56
N ASP A 327 -2.43 23.75 0.37
CA ASP A 327 -2.83 24.81 -0.56
C ASP A 327 -4.07 24.35 -1.36
N ASP A 328 -5.19 25.04 -1.19
CA ASP A 328 -6.45 24.74 -1.88
C ASP A 328 -6.58 25.43 -3.25
N GLY A 329 -5.54 26.16 -3.68
CA GLY A 329 -5.53 26.90 -4.94
C GLY A 329 -6.46 28.12 -4.97
N VAL A 330 -7.14 28.43 -3.86
CA VAL A 330 -7.92 29.66 -3.74
C VAL A 330 -6.94 30.77 -3.44
N GLY A 331 -6.51 31.46 -4.49
CA GLY A 331 -5.72 32.68 -4.37
C GLY A 331 -6.42 33.59 -3.38
N GLY A 332 -5.80 33.80 -2.22
CA GLY A 332 -6.36 34.60 -1.15
C GLY A 332 -6.63 36.00 -1.67
N ALA A 333 -7.84 36.23 -2.17
CA ALA A 333 -8.39 37.53 -2.42
C ALA A 333 -8.70 38.12 -1.05
N GLY A 334 -7.61 38.44 -0.31
CA GLY A 334 -7.60 39.59 0.56
C GLY A 334 -7.77 40.81 -0.34
N GLY A 335 -8.97 40.93 -0.92
CA GLY A 335 -9.50 42.16 -1.40
C GLY A 335 -9.51 43.05 -0.18
N MET A 336 -8.46 43.85 -0.06
CA MET A 336 -8.53 45.09 0.66
C MET A 336 -9.82 45.73 0.19
N ILE A 337 -10.84 45.78 1.06
CA ILE A 337 -11.94 46.70 0.90
C ILE A 337 -11.28 48.07 0.98
N VAL A 338 -10.77 48.54 -0.16
CA VAL A 338 -10.50 49.96 -0.36
C VAL A 338 -11.87 50.59 -0.30
N HIS A 339 -12.16 51.20 0.85
CA HIS A 339 -13.35 52.00 1.00
C HIS A 339 -13.32 53.08 -0.09
N PRO A 340 -14.28 53.13 -1.03
CA PRO A 340 -14.34 54.20 -2.01
C PRO A 340 -14.74 55.46 -1.23
N GLY A 341 -13.77 56.29 -0.82
CA GLY A 341 -14.14 57.49 -0.05
C GLY A 341 -13.06 58.34 0.61
N MET A 342 -11.75 58.08 0.43
CA MET A 342 -10.71 58.94 1.02
C MET A 342 -9.98 59.84 0.02
N ASP A 343 -10.63 60.23 -1.10
CA ASP A 343 -10.17 61.31 -2.00
C ASP A 343 -10.56 62.72 -1.49
N GLY A 344 -10.60 62.91 -0.17
CA GLY A 344 -11.01 64.16 0.47
C GLY A 344 -9.87 64.87 1.17
N GLY A 345 -8.79 65.19 0.46
CA GLY A 345 -7.73 66.04 0.98
C GLY A 345 -8.27 67.42 1.38
N MET A 346 -8.00 67.85 2.61
CA MET A 346 -8.14 69.26 3.00
C MET A 346 -7.25 70.11 2.10
N ARG A 347 -7.86 70.85 1.18
CA ARG A 347 -7.35 72.12 0.68
C ARG A 347 -8.26 73.21 1.22
N GLY A 348 -7.73 74.01 2.12
CA GLY A 348 -8.41 75.12 2.78
C GLY A 348 -7.76 75.45 4.10
#